data_AF-A0A5C5TMP1-F1
#
_entry.id   AF-A0A5C5TMP1-F1
#
_cell.length_a   1.000
_cell.length_b   1.000
_cell.length_c   1.000
_cell.angle_alpha   90.00
_cell.angle_beta   90.00
_cell.angle_gamma   90.00
#
_symmetry.space_group_name_H-M   'P 1'
#
loop_
_entity.id
_entity.type
_entity.pdbx_description
1 polymer ?
#
loop_
_entity_poly.entity_id
_entity_poly.type
_entity_poly.pdbx_seq_one_letter_code
_entity_poly.pdbx_strand_id
1 'polypeptide(L)'
;MPCFDACILYLFSALLSVREKGSTFLKVKMLWFMHLPNNHGSLRKRFMLLSRIAPALGGIILAASVLTPAAAAPPQLGGSRAAAPTVLVAQANDLADAIARNDGDWRGRIRNYLQAAYPDRVATTDRAIQLLKSVNQKCLASRTCPPNVLNEIALISKGSVCAAHIIDSVCVRRFNVPNGAQAFDFGPVGQPVYPGMRAVSPGDPRIAGNNLTGVRYNDAYPASGDSIIGISSFKTSMPQGRYRVVLVSGKRPLAQALTTPFGRTIQANGRSIEVTAAGPDRWLPRGALANGAPEQVFSPSNVLPGSAPAVVFDVDHAGGDLQLTFPQTAEIGALLIEPAGQTSGFVLDSTAQSQGPVSNRSCLEQEARIDRALAELPQDQPPGPRRNPQTQPEPPCRGICQPLSRS
;
A
#
# COMPACT_ATOMS: atom_id res chain seq x y z
N MET A 1 51.20 -26.96 1.86
CA MET A 1 50.74 -27.68 0.65
C MET A 1 49.53 -28.52 1.01
N PRO A 2 48.42 -28.46 0.26
CA PRO A 2 47.74 -27.24 -0.20
C PRO A 2 46.23 -27.26 0.15
N CYS A 3 45.65 -26.11 0.48
CA CYS A 3 44.72 -25.30 -0.35
C CYS A 3 43.32 -25.89 -0.51
N PHE A 4 42.29 -25.11 -0.18
CA PHE A 4 41.43 -24.51 -1.20
C PHE A 4 40.54 -23.42 -0.59
N ASP A 5 40.82 -22.18 -1.02
CA ASP A 5 39.93 -21.04 -0.98
C ASP A 5 38.73 -21.25 -1.91
N ALA A 6 37.57 -20.72 -1.54
CA ALA A 6 36.54 -20.33 -2.50
C ALA A 6 35.63 -19.23 -1.91
N CYS A 7 36.08 -17.98 -2.04
CA CYS A 7 35.18 -16.83 -2.09
C CYS A 7 34.41 -16.90 -3.42
N ILE A 8 33.10 -17.12 -3.35
CA ILE A 8 32.21 -16.94 -4.50
C ILE A 8 31.62 -15.52 -4.41
N LEU A 9 32.20 -14.61 -5.19
CA LEU A 9 31.53 -13.37 -5.60
C LEU A 9 30.54 -13.73 -6.71
N TYR A 10 29.25 -13.52 -6.47
CA TYR A 10 28.28 -13.45 -7.56
C TYR A 10 28.28 -12.04 -8.15
N LEU A 11 28.94 -11.91 -9.30
CA LEU A 11 28.67 -10.88 -10.29
C LEU A 11 27.54 -11.38 -11.19
N PHE A 12 26.45 -10.63 -11.30
CA PHE A 12 25.58 -10.69 -12.49
C PHE A 12 25.56 -9.32 -13.13
N SER A 13 26.32 -9.20 -14.23
CA SER A 13 26.06 -8.24 -15.29
C SER A 13 25.24 -8.94 -16.36
N ALA A 14 24.11 -8.37 -16.74
CA ALA A 14 23.44 -8.67 -18.00
C ALA A 14 23.40 -7.38 -18.82
N LEU A 15 24.03 -7.42 -19.99
CA LEU A 15 24.05 -6.38 -21.01
C LEU A 15 23.72 -7.04 -22.34
N LEU A 16 22.85 -6.39 -23.12
CA LEU A 16 22.43 -6.54 -24.53
C LEU A 16 20.89 -6.62 -24.61
N SER A 17 20.18 -5.85 -25.42
CA SER A 17 20.55 -5.14 -26.65
C SER A 17 19.53 -4.03 -26.90
N VAL A 18 19.98 -2.78 -27.11
CA VAL A 18 19.20 -1.79 -27.86
C VAL A 18 20.13 -1.10 -28.85
N ARG A 19 19.77 -1.23 -30.12
CA ARG A 19 20.46 -0.71 -31.29
C ARG A 19 20.29 0.81 -31.36
N GLU A 20 21.40 1.51 -31.60
CA GLU A 20 21.54 2.96 -31.68
C GLU A 20 20.61 3.64 -32.71
N LYS A 21 20.16 4.86 -32.37
CA LYS A 21 20.43 6.08 -33.14
C LYS A 21 20.42 7.29 -32.19
N GLY A 22 21.57 7.97 -32.05
CA GLY A 22 21.59 9.40 -31.72
C GLY A 22 22.12 9.80 -30.33
N SER A 23 23.42 10.12 -30.32
CA SER A 23 24.01 11.30 -29.67
C SER A 23 24.40 11.30 -28.18
N THR A 24 25.69 11.66 -28.01
CA THR A 24 26.38 12.37 -26.91
C THR A 24 26.81 11.62 -25.65
N PHE A 25 28.12 11.34 -25.61
CA PHE A 25 28.90 10.80 -24.48
C PHE A 25 29.08 11.82 -23.35
N LEU A 26 28.85 11.40 -22.11
CA LEU A 26 29.37 12.03 -20.89
C LEU A 26 30.39 11.07 -20.25
N LYS A 27 31.68 11.42 -20.26
CA LYS A 27 32.74 10.68 -19.57
C LYS A 27 32.66 10.96 -18.07
N VAL A 28 32.25 9.98 -17.25
CA VAL A 28 32.42 10.04 -15.79
C VAL A 28 33.67 9.27 -15.40
N LYS A 29 34.64 9.98 -14.80
CA LYS A 29 35.90 9.45 -14.29
C LYS A 29 35.64 8.93 -12.87
N MET A 30 35.59 7.60 -12.70
CA MET A 30 35.33 6.96 -11.40
C MET A 30 36.67 6.77 -10.66
N LEU A 31 36.89 7.54 -9.60
CA LEU A 31 38.01 7.34 -8.67
C LEU A 31 37.66 6.17 -7.73
N TRP A 32 38.51 5.15 -7.72
CA TRP A 32 38.48 4.07 -6.73
C TRP A 32 39.34 4.45 -5.53
N PHE A 33 38.75 4.44 -4.33
CA PHE A 33 39.50 4.43 -3.07
C PHE A 33 39.60 2.98 -2.58
N MET A 34 40.80 2.40 -2.68
CA MET A 34 41.19 1.18 -1.98
C MET A 34 41.41 1.53 -0.50
N HIS A 35 40.69 0.86 0.39
CA HIS A 35 40.98 0.87 1.84
C HIS A 35 41.60 -0.49 2.19
N LEU A 36 42.86 -0.48 2.61
CA LEU A 36 43.57 -1.63 3.16
C LEU A 36 43.30 -1.74 4.67
N PRO A 37 43.25 -2.95 5.25
CA PRO A 37 43.08 -3.14 6.68
C PRO A 37 44.43 -3.03 7.39
N ASN A 38 44.47 -2.39 8.56
CA ASN A 38 45.59 -2.51 9.49
C ASN A 38 45.08 -2.95 10.86
N ASN A 39 45.68 -4.02 11.35
CA ASN A 39 45.43 -4.65 12.64
C ASN A 39 46.72 -4.59 13.46
N HIS A 40 46.57 -4.54 14.80
CA HIS A 40 47.58 -4.56 15.87
C HIS A 40 48.29 -3.24 16.27
N GLY A 41 48.31 -2.99 17.60
CA GLY A 41 49.41 -2.27 18.24
C GLY A 41 49.04 -1.38 19.43
N SER A 42 48.87 -1.99 20.61
CA SER A 42 48.98 -1.31 21.91
C SER A 42 50.39 -0.73 22.10
N LEU A 43 50.54 0.56 22.48
CA LEU A 43 51.53 1.04 23.46
C LEU A 43 51.50 2.58 23.66
N ARG A 44 51.19 2.96 24.91
CA ARG A 44 51.83 3.99 25.76
C ARG A 44 52.17 5.40 25.24
N LYS A 45 51.59 6.34 26.00
CA LYS A 45 52.21 7.49 26.72
C LYS A 45 52.66 8.73 25.93
N ARG A 46 52.07 9.84 26.40
CA ARG A 46 52.67 11.15 26.74
C ARG A 46 53.49 11.83 25.64
N PHE A 47 53.00 12.95 25.14
CA PHE A 47 53.78 14.20 25.08
C PHE A 47 52.83 15.41 24.98
N MET A 48 52.75 16.19 26.06
CA MET A 48 52.44 17.61 25.98
C MET A 48 53.75 18.33 25.64
N LEU A 49 53.76 19.29 24.71
CA LEU A 49 54.17 20.69 24.95
C LEU A 49 54.34 21.50 23.65
N LEU A 50 53.74 22.70 23.67
CA LEU A 50 54.29 24.01 23.25
C LEU A 50 54.71 24.26 21.79
N SER A 51 54.01 25.20 21.14
CA SER A 51 54.56 26.41 20.43
C SER A 51 53.41 27.10 19.66
N ARG A 52 52.81 28.20 20.13
CA ARG A 52 53.22 29.61 19.94
C ARG A 52 53.80 29.93 18.55
N ILE A 53 52.94 30.21 17.56
CA ILE A 53 53.19 31.16 16.47
C ILE A 53 51.87 31.85 16.05
N ALA A 54 51.80 33.15 16.27
CA ALA A 54 51.11 34.14 15.44
C ALA A 54 52.17 35.24 15.17
N PRO A 55 52.06 36.15 14.17
CA PRO A 55 50.87 36.53 13.41
C PRO A 55 51.11 36.72 11.89
N ALA A 56 50.04 36.84 11.11
CA ALA A 56 50.06 37.66 9.90
C ALA A 56 48.63 38.01 9.48
N LEU A 57 48.38 39.31 9.41
CA LEU A 57 47.16 39.96 8.94
C LEU A 57 46.88 39.59 7.48
N GLY A 58 45.65 39.17 7.22
CA GLY A 58 45.09 39.06 5.87
C GLY A 58 43.61 39.35 5.98
N GLY A 59 43.23 40.59 5.65
CA GLY A 59 41.83 41.03 5.63
C GLY A 59 41.04 40.19 4.63
N ILE A 60 40.06 39.45 5.14
CA ILE A 60 39.05 38.78 4.33
C ILE A 60 37.74 39.53 4.59
N ILE A 61 37.23 40.12 3.51
CA ILE A 61 35.92 40.73 3.39
C ILE A 61 34.87 39.66 3.72
N LEU A 62 34.19 39.82 4.86
CA LEU A 62 32.98 39.05 5.20
C LEU A 62 31.83 39.53 4.29
N ALA A 63 31.69 38.90 3.13
CA ALA A 63 30.43 38.89 2.42
C ALA A 63 29.46 38.00 3.24
N ALA A 64 28.53 38.64 3.95
CA ALA A 64 27.42 37.97 4.60
C ALA A 64 26.46 37.42 3.54
N SER A 65 26.81 36.28 2.96
CA SER A 65 25.89 35.48 2.18
C SER A 65 24.90 34.84 3.15
N VAL A 66 23.73 35.46 3.28
CA VAL A 66 22.55 34.84 3.90
C VAL A 66 22.23 33.60 3.08
N LEU A 67 22.77 32.45 3.48
CA LEU A 67 22.33 31.16 2.99
C LEU A 67 20.94 30.94 3.56
N THR A 68 19.93 31.44 2.85
CA THR A 68 18.56 30.94 3.02
C THR A 68 18.62 29.43 2.79
N PRO A 69 18.28 28.60 3.79
CA PRO A 69 18.08 27.19 3.51
C PRO A 69 16.96 27.12 2.48
N ALA A 70 17.29 26.70 1.26
CA ALA A 70 16.30 26.29 0.29
C ALA A 70 15.59 25.09 0.92
N ALA A 71 14.50 25.35 1.62
CA ALA A 71 13.56 24.33 2.02
C ALA A 71 13.10 23.70 0.70
N ALA A 72 13.64 22.52 0.40
CA ALA A 72 13.17 21.73 -0.72
C ALA A 72 11.67 21.56 -0.50
N ALA A 73 10.87 22.18 -1.36
CA ALA A 73 9.44 22.00 -1.34
C ALA A 73 9.18 20.48 -1.35
N PRO A 74 8.27 19.97 -0.50
CA PRO A 74 7.94 18.56 -0.54
C PRO A 74 7.57 18.19 -1.98
N PRO A 75 8.00 17.02 -2.48
CA PRO A 75 7.65 16.59 -3.83
C PRO A 75 6.14 16.68 -3.96
N GLN A 76 5.67 17.62 -4.79
CA GLN A 76 4.27 17.64 -5.14
C GLN A 76 4.04 16.35 -5.92
N LEU A 77 3.29 15.43 -5.33
CA LEU A 77 2.68 14.33 -6.07
C LEU A 77 1.98 14.98 -7.25
N GLY A 78 2.60 14.91 -8.42
CA GLY A 78 2.12 15.58 -9.61
C GLY A 78 0.69 15.11 -9.81
N GLY A 79 -0.27 16.02 -9.60
CA GLY A 79 -1.69 15.68 -9.61
C GLY A 79 -1.95 14.86 -10.85
N SER A 80 -2.40 13.61 -10.64
CA SER A 80 -2.62 12.65 -11.71
C SER A 80 -3.46 13.33 -12.77
N ARG A 81 -2.84 13.80 -13.87
CA ARG A 81 -3.59 14.36 -14.99
C ARG A 81 -4.48 13.23 -15.45
N ALA A 82 -5.79 13.38 -15.27
CA ALA A 82 -6.77 12.44 -15.77
C ALA A 82 -6.39 12.12 -17.22
N ALA A 83 -6.17 10.84 -17.51
CA ALA A 83 -5.82 10.42 -18.86
C ALA A 83 -6.92 10.93 -19.80
N ALA A 84 -6.53 11.47 -20.96
CA ALA A 84 -7.50 11.93 -21.95
C ALA A 84 -8.50 10.78 -22.25
N PRO A 85 -9.82 11.04 -22.30
CA PRO A 85 -10.84 9.99 -22.41
C PRO A 85 -10.56 8.98 -23.52
N THR A 86 -10.03 9.44 -24.66
CA THR A 86 -9.69 8.59 -25.81
C THR A 86 -8.62 7.54 -25.50
N VAL A 87 -7.60 7.88 -24.71
CA VAL A 87 -6.52 6.94 -24.32
C VAL A 87 -7.09 5.85 -23.42
N LEU A 88 -8.02 6.22 -22.54
CA LEU A 88 -8.67 5.29 -21.63
C LEU A 88 -9.50 4.23 -22.36
N VAL A 89 -10.30 4.67 -23.35
CA VAL A 89 -11.13 3.78 -24.17
C VAL A 89 -10.25 2.80 -24.95
N ALA A 90 -9.14 3.26 -25.53
CA ALA A 90 -8.22 2.38 -26.27
C ALA A 90 -7.62 1.29 -25.36
N GLN A 91 -7.09 1.67 -24.19
CA GLN A 91 -6.55 0.70 -23.22
C GLN A 91 -7.60 -0.31 -22.74
N ALA A 92 -8.83 0.15 -22.48
CA ALA A 92 -9.92 -0.72 -22.08
C ALA A 92 -10.33 -1.70 -23.19
N ASN A 93 -10.33 -1.26 -24.45
CA ASN A 93 -10.62 -2.11 -25.60
C ASN A 93 -9.53 -3.16 -25.85
N ASP A 94 -8.25 -2.78 -25.73
CA ASP A 94 -7.13 -3.72 -25.84
C ASP A 94 -7.21 -4.82 -24.77
N LEU A 95 -7.58 -4.44 -23.55
CA LEU A 95 -7.77 -5.38 -22.45
C LEU A 95 -9.02 -6.25 -22.67
N ALA A 96 -10.11 -5.69 -23.17
CA ALA A 96 -11.30 -6.45 -23.54
C ALA A 96 -11.01 -7.48 -24.63
N ASP A 97 -10.17 -7.14 -25.61
CA ASP A 97 -9.72 -8.08 -26.64
C ASP A 97 -8.83 -9.18 -26.07
N ALA A 98 -7.95 -8.87 -25.11
CA ALA A 98 -7.17 -9.88 -24.41
C ALA A 98 -8.06 -10.84 -23.58
N ILE A 99 -9.07 -10.31 -22.92
CA ILE A 99 -10.07 -11.09 -22.17
C ILE A 99 -10.90 -11.98 -23.10
N ALA A 100 -11.36 -11.46 -24.23
CA ALA A 100 -12.16 -12.21 -25.21
C ALA A 100 -11.37 -13.36 -25.86
N ARG A 101 -10.04 -13.25 -25.90
CA ARG A 101 -9.12 -14.32 -26.30
C ARG A 101 -8.72 -15.25 -25.15
N ASN A 102 -9.19 -15.00 -23.93
CA ASN A 102 -8.80 -15.69 -22.70
C ASN A 102 -7.27 -15.73 -22.50
N ASP A 103 -6.58 -14.60 -22.74
CA ASP A 103 -5.14 -14.46 -22.52
C ASP A 103 -4.83 -14.68 -21.02
N GLY A 104 -3.91 -15.59 -20.69
CA GLY A 104 -3.79 -16.21 -19.37
C GLY A 104 -3.56 -15.27 -18.17
N ASP A 105 -3.11 -14.04 -18.40
CA ASP A 105 -2.87 -13.02 -17.36
C ASP A 105 -3.76 -11.77 -17.48
N TRP A 106 -4.97 -11.90 -18.04
CA TRP A 106 -5.87 -10.74 -18.15
C TRP A 106 -6.20 -10.10 -16.79
N ARG A 107 -6.25 -10.90 -15.70
CA ARG A 107 -6.47 -10.40 -14.32
C ARG A 107 -5.35 -9.50 -13.83
N GLY A 108 -4.08 -9.88 -14.07
CA GLY A 108 -2.93 -9.04 -13.76
C GLY A 108 -3.00 -7.71 -14.52
N ARG A 109 -3.37 -7.76 -15.80
CA ARG A 109 -3.53 -6.57 -16.64
C ARG A 109 -4.66 -5.65 -16.18
N ILE A 110 -5.79 -6.19 -15.70
CA ILE A 110 -6.85 -5.38 -15.06
C ILE A 110 -6.29 -4.62 -13.87
N ARG A 111 -5.60 -5.31 -12.95
CA ARG A 111 -5.04 -4.65 -11.77
C ARG A 111 -4.08 -3.54 -12.16
N ASN A 112 -3.21 -3.78 -13.14
CA ASN A 112 -2.29 -2.75 -13.64
C ASN A 112 -3.04 -1.57 -14.28
N TYR A 113 -4.07 -1.85 -15.07
CA TYR A 113 -4.92 -0.82 -15.71
C TYR A 113 -5.64 0.04 -14.68
N LEU A 114 -6.19 -0.56 -13.61
CA LEU A 114 -6.83 0.16 -12.52
C LEU A 114 -5.81 0.95 -11.68
N GLN A 115 -4.66 0.35 -11.35
CA GLN A 115 -3.58 0.99 -10.58
C GLN A 115 -2.92 2.18 -11.30
N ALA A 116 -3.12 2.32 -12.61
CA ALA A 116 -2.68 3.50 -13.35
C ALA A 116 -3.42 4.78 -12.94
N ALA A 117 -4.59 4.68 -12.29
CA ALA A 117 -5.31 5.82 -11.73
C ALA A 117 -4.93 6.12 -10.26
N TYR A 118 -4.14 5.27 -9.60
CA TYR A 118 -3.79 5.47 -8.19
C TYR A 118 -3.12 6.85 -7.98
N PRO A 119 -3.44 7.57 -6.88
CA PRO A 119 -4.35 7.18 -5.78
C PRO A 119 -5.82 7.63 -5.97
N ASP A 120 -6.22 8.06 -7.16
CA ASP A 120 -7.55 8.60 -7.42
C ASP A 120 -8.60 7.49 -7.56
N ARG A 121 -9.44 7.36 -6.52
CA ARG A 121 -10.54 6.37 -6.46
C ARG A 121 -11.60 6.64 -7.53
N VAL A 122 -11.93 7.91 -7.80
CA VAL A 122 -12.94 8.27 -8.82
C VAL A 122 -12.44 7.89 -10.20
N ALA A 123 -11.20 8.24 -10.52
CA ALA A 123 -10.58 7.84 -11.79
C ALA A 123 -10.45 6.30 -11.89
N THR A 124 -10.15 5.61 -10.79
CA THR A 124 -10.13 4.13 -10.75
C THR A 124 -11.51 3.54 -11.05
N THR A 125 -12.58 4.12 -10.50
CA THR A 125 -13.97 3.74 -10.80
C THR A 125 -14.33 4.01 -12.25
N ASP A 126 -13.96 5.15 -12.80
CA ASP A 126 -14.24 5.49 -14.20
C ASP A 126 -13.52 4.52 -15.15
N ARG A 127 -12.27 4.15 -14.82
CA ARG A 127 -11.52 3.08 -15.51
C ARG A 127 -12.26 1.75 -15.46
N ALA A 128 -12.73 1.34 -14.30
CA ALA A 128 -13.47 0.10 -14.10
C ALA A 128 -14.77 0.06 -14.91
N ILE A 129 -15.57 1.14 -14.87
CA ILE A 129 -16.81 1.28 -15.63
C ILE A 129 -16.52 1.21 -17.14
N GLN A 130 -15.48 1.90 -17.61
CA GLN A 130 -15.08 1.87 -19.01
C GLN A 130 -14.68 0.45 -19.44
N LEU A 131 -13.92 -0.26 -18.61
CA LEU A 131 -13.53 -1.65 -18.87
C LEU A 131 -14.75 -2.58 -18.94
N LEU A 132 -15.68 -2.47 -17.99
CA LEU A 132 -16.92 -3.25 -17.98
C LEU A 132 -17.72 -3.05 -19.27
N LYS A 133 -17.85 -1.80 -19.75
CA LYS A 133 -18.52 -1.47 -21.02
C LYS A 133 -17.79 -2.08 -22.22
N SER A 134 -16.47 -1.90 -22.31
CA SER A 134 -15.65 -2.44 -23.41
C SER A 134 -15.71 -3.96 -23.46
N VAL A 135 -15.61 -4.63 -22.32
CA VAL A 135 -15.72 -6.10 -22.23
C VAL A 135 -17.11 -6.56 -22.63
N ASN A 136 -18.18 -5.95 -22.12
CA ASN A 136 -19.54 -6.33 -22.48
C ASN A 136 -19.79 -6.23 -23.99
N GLN A 137 -19.39 -5.12 -24.61
CA GLN A 137 -19.54 -4.92 -26.05
C GLN A 137 -18.80 -5.98 -26.87
N LYS A 138 -17.56 -6.32 -26.48
CA LYS A 138 -16.75 -7.34 -27.15
C LYS A 138 -17.30 -8.74 -26.94
N CYS A 139 -17.68 -9.08 -25.72
CA CYS A 139 -18.19 -10.40 -25.34
C CYS A 139 -19.54 -10.71 -26.00
N LEU A 140 -20.46 -9.73 -26.07
CA LEU A 140 -21.73 -9.90 -26.77
C LEU A 140 -21.52 -10.12 -28.27
N ALA A 141 -20.55 -9.42 -28.87
CA ALA A 141 -20.24 -9.56 -30.28
C ALA A 141 -19.56 -10.91 -30.61
N SER A 142 -18.65 -11.38 -29.75
CA SER A 142 -17.83 -12.56 -30.05
C SER A 142 -18.40 -13.88 -29.49
N ARG A 143 -19.22 -13.83 -28.43
CA ARG A 143 -19.65 -15.00 -27.64
C ARG A 143 -18.50 -15.89 -27.14
N THR A 144 -17.29 -15.34 -27.01
CA THR A 144 -16.06 -16.10 -26.67
C THR A 144 -15.54 -15.84 -25.26
N CYS A 145 -16.18 -14.95 -24.51
CA CYS A 145 -15.65 -14.56 -23.21
C CYS A 145 -15.81 -15.65 -22.14
N PRO A 146 -14.90 -15.69 -21.15
CA PRO A 146 -15.05 -16.57 -20.00
C PRO A 146 -16.40 -16.34 -19.29
N PRO A 147 -17.02 -17.40 -18.75
CA PRO A 147 -18.24 -17.24 -17.97
C PRO A 147 -17.98 -16.34 -16.76
N ASN A 148 -18.96 -15.51 -16.39
CA ASN A 148 -18.92 -14.60 -15.25
C ASN A 148 -17.82 -13.52 -15.29
N VAL A 149 -17.20 -13.26 -16.44
CA VAL A 149 -16.07 -12.31 -16.53
C VAL A 149 -16.42 -10.90 -16.07
N LEU A 150 -17.65 -10.42 -16.33
CA LEU A 150 -18.09 -9.10 -15.88
C LEU A 150 -18.20 -9.01 -14.35
N ASN A 151 -18.73 -10.05 -13.70
CA ASN A 151 -18.79 -10.14 -12.24
C ASN A 151 -17.39 -10.16 -11.62
N GLU A 152 -16.45 -10.85 -12.27
CA GLU A 152 -15.06 -10.91 -11.82
C GLU A 152 -14.34 -9.58 -11.99
N ILE A 153 -14.52 -8.89 -13.12
CA ILE A 153 -14.00 -7.53 -13.33
C ILE A 153 -14.56 -6.59 -12.26
N ALA A 154 -15.87 -6.65 -12.00
CA ALA A 154 -16.50 -5.82 -10.98
C ALA A 154 -15.91 -6.11 -9.59
N LEU A 155 -15.71 -7.37 -9.24
CA LEU A 155 -15.09 -7.77 -7.96
C LEU A 155 -13.66 -7.22 -7.82
N ILE A 156 -12.81 -7.41 -8.84
CA ILE A 156 -11.43 -6.87 -8.85
C ILE A 156 -11.45 -5.34 -8.76
N SER A 157 -12.39 -4.70 -9.46
CA SER A 157 -12.51 -3.24 -9.49
C SER A 157 -12.92 -2.67 -8.14
N LYS A 158 -13.88 -3.31 -7.46
CA LYS A 158 -14.29 -2.93 -6.10
C LYS A 158 -13.14 -3.08 -5.11
N GLY A 159 -12.41 -4.20 -5.17
CA GLY A 159 -11.18 -4.39 -4.38
C GLY A 159 -10.16 -3.28 -4.60
N SER A 160 -9.89 -2.92 -5.86
CA SER A 160 -8.91 -1.88 -6.21
C SER A 160 -9.33 -0.48 -5.74
N VAL A 161 -10.61 -0.15 -5.92
CA VAL A 161 -11.20 1.13 -5.49
C VAL A 161 -11.20 1.28 -3.98
N CYS A 162 -11.38 0.18 -3.25
CA CYS A 162 -11.41 0.13 -1.80
C CYS A 162 -10.10 -0.30 -1.17
N ALA A 163 -9.01 -0.39 -1.94
CA ALA A 163 -7.71 -0.75 -1.40
C ALA A 163 -7.21 0.28 -0.38
N ALA A 164 -6.46 -0.19 0.60
CA ALA A 164 -5.67 0.64 1.49
C ALA A 164 -4.49 1.21 0.70
N HIS A 165 -4.29 2.51 0.81
CA HIS A 165 -3.13 3.17 0.21
C HIS A 165 -2.02 3.32 1.23
N ILE A 166 -0.78 3.20 0.78
CA ILE A 166 0.38 3.39 1.65
C ILE A 166 0.54 4.88 1.91
N ILE A 167 0.64 5.23 3.19
CA ILE A 167 0.81 6.58 3.69
C ILE A 167 2.24 6.71 4.20
N ASP A 168 2.88 7.82 3.84
CA ASP A 168 4.19 8.21 4.32
C ASP A 168 4.12 8.66 5.78
N SER A 169 4.30 7.74 6.72
CA SER A 169 4.22 8.03 8.15
C SER A 169 5.52 8.67 8.64
N VAL A 170 5.48 9.96 8.92
CA VAL A 170 6.61 10.66 9.53
C VAL A 170 6.80 10.24 10.99
N CYS A 171 8.05 10.22 11.42
CA CYS A 171 8.39 9.94 12.79
C CYS A 171 8.21 11.22 13.62
N VAL A 172 7.58 11.13 14.80
CA VAL A 172 7.47 12.25 15.74
C VAL A 172 8.19 11.91 17.03
N ARG A 173 8.47 12.92 17.88
CA ARG A 173 9.22 12.72 19.13
C ARG A 173 8.37 12.18 20.28
N ARG A 174 7.07 12.49 20.26
CA ARG A 174 6.16 12.24 21.37
C ARG A 174 4.85 11.71 20.83
N PHE A 175 4.41 10.62 21.42
CA PHE A 175 3.13 10.02 21.19
C PHE A 175 2.64 9.45 22.51
N ASN A 176 1.39 9.72 22.83
CA ASN A 176 0.64 9.08 23.89
C ASN A 176 -0.53 8.32 23.27
N VAL A 177 -0.75 7.10 23.73
CA VAL A 177 -1.86 6.28 23.27
C VAL A 177 -3.19 6.96 23.65
N PRO A 178 -4.12 7.19 22.69
CA PRO A 178 -5.43 7.73 22.98
C PRO A 178 -6.23 6.86 23.95
N ASN A 179 -7.13 7.48 24.73
CA ASN A 179 -8.02 6.75 25.62
C ASN A 179 -8.88 5.74 24.84
N GLY A 180 -8.97 4.51 25.34
CA GLY A 180 -9.74 3.43 24.70
C GLY A 180 -9.06 2.78 23.49
N ALA A 181 -7.90 3.29 23.05
CA ALA A 181 -7.10 2.64 22.03
C ALA A 181 -6.19 1.56 22.63
N GLN A 182 -5.88 0.53 21.84
CA GLN A 182 -4.79 -0.39 22.10
C GLN A 182 -3.67 -0.11 21.11
N ALA A 183 -2.46 0.06 21.61
CA ALA A 183 -1.29 0.32 20.79
C ALA A 183 -0.17 -0.66 21.12
N PHE A 184 0.52 -1.13 20.10
CA PHE A 184 1.55 -2.14 20.17
C PHE A 184 2.78 -1.68 19.41
N ASP A 185 3.92 -1.86 20.04
CA ASP A 185 5.25 -1.49 19.54
C ASP A 185 6.01 -2.79 19.27
N PHE A 186 6.38 -3.02 18.01
CA PHE A 186 6.92 -4.29 17.53
C PHE A 186 8.43 -4.16 17.31
N GLY A 187 9.20 -5.01 17.97
CA GLY A 187 10.63 -5.11 17.68
C GLY A 187 11.39 -5.98 18.66
N PRO A 188 12.74 -5.91 18.65
CA PRO A 188 13.58 -6.65 19.58
C PRO A 188 13.18 -6.54 21.06
N VAL A 189 13.51 -7.59 21.82
CA VAL A 189 13.27 -7.61 23.27
C VAL A 189 14.04 -6.48 23.96
N GLY A 190 13.37 -5.76 24.87
CA GLY A 190 13.99 -4.74 25.72
C GLY A 190 14.13 -3.35 25.10
N GLN A 191 13.50 -3.11 23.94
CA GLN A 191 13.52 -1.79 23.30
C GLN A 191 12.67 -0.75 24.05
N PRO A 192 13.02 0.54 23.98
CA PRO A 192 12.16 1.62 24.45
C PRO A 192 10.84 1.63 23.68
N VAL A 193 9.73 1.87 24.36
CA VAL A 193 8.40 2.01 23.75
C VAL A 193 7.79 3.36 24.11
N TYR A 194 6.86 3.86 23.31
CA TYR A 194 6.10 5.05 23.70
C TYR A 194 5.23 4.81 24.95
N PRO A 195 5.01 5.84 25.79
CA PRO A 195 4.10 5.73 26.92
C PRO A 195 2.71 5.21 26.51
N GLY A 196 2.29 4.12 27.17
CA GLY A 196 1.00 3.46 26.93
C GLY A 196 1.02 2.38 25.85
N MET A 197 2.06 2.31 25.00
CA MET A 197 2.20 1.22 24.03
C MET A 197 2.67 -0.06 24.73
N ARG A 198 2.23 -1.20 24.21
CA ARG A 198 2.63 -2.52 24.70
C ARG A 198 3.69 -3.10 23.77
N ALA A 199 4.85 -3.44 24.31
CA ALA A 199 5.88 -4.13 23.54
C ALA A 199 5.37 -5.48 23.01
N VAL A 200 5.78 -5.83 21.80
CA VAL A 200 5.60 -7.12 21.13
C VAL A 200 6.97 -7.50 20.55
N SER A 201 7.47 -8.67 20.90
CA SER A 201 8.78 -9.15 20.45
C SER A 201 8.66 -10.54 19.79
N PRO A 202 9.68 -10.98 19.03
CA PRO A 202 9.69 -12.35 18.51
C PRO A 202 9.49 -13.38 19.64
N GLY A 203 8.47 -14.24 19.49
CA GLY A 203 8.06 -15.20 20.53
C GLY A 203 6.86 -14.76 21.38
N ASP A 204 6.35 -13.54 21.19
CA ASP A 204 5.11 -13.10 21.84
C ASP A 204 3.91 -13.96 21.38
N PRO A 205 3.07 -14.48 22.28
CA PRO A 205 1.97 -15.39 21.93
C PRO A 205 0.86 -14.73 21.09
N ARG A 206 0.86 -13.39 20.97
CA ARG A 206 -0.07 -12.66 20.12
C ARG A 206 0.31 -12.71 18.64
N ILE A 207 1.55 -13.02 18.29
CA ILE A 207 2.02 -13.08 16.91
C ILE A 207 2.33 -14.50 16.47
N ALA A 208 2.12 -14.77 15.18
CA ALA A 208 2.64 -15.93 14.51
C ALA A 208 3.38 -15.51 13.24
N GLY A 209 4.25 -16.38 12.75
CA GLY A 209 5.07 -16.14 11.56
C GLY A 209 6.19 -17.16 11.43
N ASN A 210 6.80 -17.20 10.26
CA ASN A 210 7.99 -17.99 10.01
C ASN A 210 9.21 -17.07 10.11
N ASN A 211 10.28 -17.50 10.79
CA ASN A 211 11.53 -16.73 10.92
C ASN A 211 11.32 -15.30 11.48
N LEU A 212 10.46 -15.16 12.50
CA LEU A 212 10.18 -13.88 13.16
C LEU A 212 11.49 -13.22 13.61
N THR A 213 11.80 -12.07 13.02
CA THR A 213 13.06 -11.36 13.26
C THR A 213 12.77 -9.94 13.70
N GLY A 214 13.15 -9.61 14.93
CA GLY A 214 13.15 -8.22 15.41
C GLY A 214 14.34 -7.47 14.81
N VAL A 215 14.09 -6.32 14.22
CA VAL A 215 15.12 -5.46 13.61
C VAL A 215 15.03 -4.07 14.23
N ARG A 216 16.21 -3.49 14.48
CA ARG A 216 16.35 -2.12 14.97
C ARG A 216 17.12 -1.30 13.95
N TYR A 217 16.47 -0.29 13.40
CA TYR A 217 17.03 0.64 12.42
C TYR A 217 17.53 1.92 13.07
N ASN A 218 16.83 2.42 14.10
CA ASN A 218 17.18 3.66 14.78
C ASN A 218 16.55 3.78 16.18
N ASP A 219 17.37 4.03 17.19
CA ASP A 219 16.98 4.15 18.60
C ASP A 219 16.18 5.42 18.92
N ALA A 220 16.20 6.42 18.04
CA ALA A 220 15.53 7.70 18.27
C ALA A 220 14.01 7.65 18.05
N TYR A 221 13.48 6.55 17.49
CA TYR A 221 12.08 6.45 17.06
C TYR A 221 11.44 5.16 17.61
N PRO A 222 10.88 5.16 18.83
CA PRO A 222 10.39 3.94 19.47
C PRO A 222 9.43 3.08 18.61
N ALA A 223 8.49 3.68 17.87
CA ALA A 223 7.45 2.92 17.14
C ALA A 223 7.71 2.70 15.64
N SER A 224 8.75 3.33 15.09
CA SER A 224 9.08 3.26 13.66
C SER A 224 10.57 3.04 13.42
N GLY A 225 11.39 3.11 14.45
CA GLY A 225 12.81 2.86 14.42
C GLY A 225 13.16 1.38 14.55
N ASP A 226 12.18 0.54 14.84
CA ASP A 226 12.27 -0.91 14.90
C ASP A 226 11.03 -1.56 14.27
N SER A 227 11.12 -2.87 14.09
CA SER A 227 10.04 -3.70 13.58
C SER A 227 10.26 -5.17 13.85
N ILE A 228 9.24 -5.98 13.60
CA ILE A 228 9.37 -7.43 13.41
C ILE A 228 9.02 -7.77 11.97
N ILE A 229 9.91 -8.50 11.32
CA ILE A 229 9.75 -9.05 9.97
C ILE A 229 9.23 -10.48 10.06
N GLY A 230 8.37 -10.87 9.11
CA GLY A 230 7.92 -12.25 8.93
C GLY A 230 6.60 -12.58 9.65
N ILE A 231 5.88 -11.56 10.13
CA ILE A 231 4.60 -11.73 10.83
C ILE A 231 3.56 -12.25 9.84
N SER A 232 3.02 -13.45 10.09
CA SER A 232 1.89 -14.00 9.32
C SER A 232 0.54 -13.73 10.00
N SER A 233 0.52 -13.52 11.32
CA SER A 233 -0.69 -13.09 12.02
C SER A 233 -0.40 -12.35 13.32
N PHE A 234 -1.37 -11.54 13.73
CA PHE A 234 -1.44 -10.87 15.03
C PHE A 234 -2.85 -11.03 15.58
N LYS A 235 -2.98 -11.27 16.89
CA LYS A 235 -4.28 -11.28 17.57
C LYS A 235 -4.26 -10.50 18.87
N THR A 236 -5.39 -9.87 19.19
CA THR A 236 -5.60 -9.23 20.49
C THR A 236 -7.07 -9.20 20.87
N SER A 237 -7.36 -9.26 22.17
CA SER A 237 -8.74 -9.22 22.63
C SER A 237 -9.31 -7.81 22.56
N MET A 238 -10.50 -7.68 21.97
CA MET A 238 -11.23 -6.43 21.77
C MET A 238 -12.72 -6.66 22.10
N PRO A 239 -13.40 -5.68 22.73
CA PRO A 239 -14.85 -5.74 22.86
C PRO A 239 -15.52 -5.56 21.49
N GLN A 240 -16.79 -5.95 21.39
CA GLN A 240 -17.58 -5.69 20.19
C GLN A 240 -17.59 -4.19 19.87
N GLY A 241 -17.39 -3.85 18.60
CA GLY A 241 -17.38 -2.46 18.15
C GLY A 241 -16.76 -2.30 16.77
N ARG A 242 -16.78 -1.07 16.27
CA ARG A 242 -16.07 -0.70 15.03
C ARG A 242 -14.76 -0.02 15.39
N TYR A 243 -13.68 -0.47 14.77
CA TYR A 243 -12.33 0.00 15.05
C TYR A 243 -11.66 0.51 13.80
N ARG A 244 -10.86 1.56 13.95
CA ARG A 244 -9.84 1.97 13.00
C ARG A 244 -8.54 1.27 13.38
N VAL A 245 -7.93 0.62 12.40
CA VAL A 245 -6.66 -0.09 12.52
C VAL A 245 -5.61 0.67 11.72
N VAL A 246 -4.48 0.93 12.36
CA VAL A 246 -3.33 1.59 11.77
C VAL A 246 -2.14 0.66 11.92
N LEU A 247 -1.56 0.27 10.79
CA LEU A 247 -0.31 -0.47 10.76
C LEU A 247 0.79 0.48 10.28
N VAL A 248 1.91 0.50 10.98
CA VAL A 248 3.12 1.24 10.59
C VAL A 248 4.25 0.22 10.52
N SER A 249 5.05 0.27 9.46
CA SER A 249 6.22 -0.61 9.30
C SER A 249 7.47 -0.03 9.96
N GLY A 250 8.57 -0.76 9.90
CA GLY A 250 9.88 -0.24 10.26
C GLY A 250 10.34 0.82 9.25
N LYS A 251 11.00 1.86 9.75
CA LYS A 251 11.66 2.88 8.92
C LYS A 251 12.90 2.29 8.29
N ARG A 252 12.86 2.14 6.98
CA ARG A 252 14.01 1.73 6.16
C ARG A 252 14.64 2.94 5.46
N PRO A 253 15.94 2.89 5.14
CA PRO A 253 16.51 3.80 4.16
C PRO A 253 15.68 3.76 2.86
N LEU A 254 15.53 4.90 2.18
CA LEU A 254 14.69 5.01 0.98
C LEU A 254 15.04 3.96 -0.10
N ALA A 255 16.34 3.67 -0.28
CA ALA A 255 16.85 2.67 -1.22
C ALA A 255 16.45 1.22 -0.88
N GLN A 256 15.94 0.97 0.32
CA GLN A 256 15.51 -0.33 0.83
C GLN A 256 14.01 -0.34 1.18
N ALA A 257 13.28 0.73 0.84
CA ALA A 257 11.87 0.83 1.16
C ALA A 257 11.07 -0.25 0.41
N LEU A 258 10.21 -0.94 1.15
CA LEU A 258 9.38 -2.00 0.59
C LEU A 258 8.16 -1.40 -0.10
N THR A 259 7.79 -1.94 -1.26
CA THR A 259 6.56 -1.53 -1.96
C THR A 259 5.29 -2.14 -1.36
N THR A 260 5.44 -3.20 -0.55
CA THR A 260 4.35 -3.97 0.07
C THR A 260 4.75 -4.45 1.47
N PRO A 261 5.02 -3.54 2.42
CA PRO A 261 5.49 -3.90 3.77
C PRO A 261 4.48 -4.76 4.55
N PHE A 262 3.19 -4.69 4.22
CA PHE A 262 2.11 -5.46 4.84
C PHE A 262 1.54 -6.54 3.91
N GLY A 263 2.25 -6.87 2.82
CA GLY A 263 1.72 -7.65 1.70
C GLY A 263 0.74 -6.85 0.83
N ARG A 264 0.10 -7.53 -0.13
CA ARG A 264 -0.95 -6.96 -1.00
C ARG A 264 -2.36 -7.15 -0.46
N THR A 265 -2.49 -7.93 0.61
CA THR A 265 -3.77 -8.25 1.23
C THR A 265 -3.58 -8.41 2.72
N ILE A 266 -4.48 -7.83 3.49
CA ILE A 266 -4.61 -8.04 4.93
C ILE A 266 -5.97 -8.68 5.15
N GLN A 267 -6.03 -9.73 5.96
CA GLN A 267 -7.30 -10.27 6.43
C GLN A 267 -7.54 -9.79 7.86
N ALA A 268 -8.69 -9.18 8.11
CA ALA A 268 -9.12 -8.79 9.44
C ALA A 268 -10.45 -9.50 9.75
N ASN A 269 -10.43 -10.47 10.68
CA ASN A 269 -11.60 -11.28 11.05
C ASN A 269 -12.37 -11.86 9.85
N GLY A 270 -11.65 -12.38 8.85
CA GLY A 270 -12.22 -12.97 7.64
C GLY A 270 -12.54 -11.98 6.51
N ARG A 271 -12.51 -10.66 6.77
CA ARG A 271 -12.62 -9.63 5.73
C ARG A 271 -11.27 -9.42 5.05
N SER A 272 -11.25 -9.53 3.73
CA SER A 272 -10.07 -9.20 2.91
C SER A 272 -9.99 -7.70 2.64
N ILE A 273 -8.82 -7.12 2.88
CA ILE A 273 -8.49 -5.72 2.62
C ILE A 273 -7.33 -5.73 1.63
N GLU A 274 -7.56 -5.24 0.42
CA GLU A 274 -6.47 -5.06 -0.54
C GLU A 274 -5.56 -3.91 -0.10
N VAL A 275 -4.25 -4.05 -0.34
CA VAL A 275 -3.25 -3.02 -0.08
C VAL A 275 -2.57 -2.69 -1.40
N THR A 276 -2.60 -1.43 -1.81
CA THR A 276 -1.95 -1.01 -3.04
C THR A 276 -0.43 -1.09 -2.89
N ALA A 277 0.23 -1.83 -3.78
CA ALA A 277 1.67 -1.80 -3.89
C ALA A 277 2.12 -0.43 -4.44
N ALA A 278 2.93 0.30 -3.67
CA ALA A 278 3.41 1.62 -4.06
C ALA A 278 4.85 1.82 -3.58
N GLY A 279 5.71 2.35 -4.45
CA GLY A 279 7.02 2.85 -4.04
C GLY A 279 6.89 4.16 -3.25
N PRO A 280 7.95 4.58 -2.54
CA PRO A 280 7.94 5.80 -1.72
C PRO A 280 7.55 7.07 -2.46
N ASP A 281 7.87 7.15 -3.76
CA ASP A 281 7.53 8.24 -4.66
C ASP A 281 6.01 8.37 -4.91
N ARG A 282 5.25 7.31 -4.59
CA ARG A 282 3.80 7.22 -4.77
C ARG A 282 3.06 7.06 -3.43
N TRP A 283 3.73 7.12 -2.28
CA TRP A 283 3.01 7.09 -1.02
C TRP A 283 2.19 8.36 -0.84
N LEU A 284 1.02 8.24 -0.21
CA LEU A 284 0.24 9.40 0.18
C LEU A 284 1.02 10.21 1.22
N PRO A 285 0.99 11.55 1.16
CA PRO A 285 1.84 12.37 2.00
C PRO A 285 1.37 12.34 3.45
N ARG A 286 2.34 12.31 4.37
CA ARG A 286 2.25 12.59 5.81
C ARG A 286 1.07 11.96 6.57
N GLY A 287 1.38 10.83 7.21
CA GLY A 287 0.72 10.38 8.43
C GLY A 287 1.66 10.51 9.63
N ALA A 288 1.16 10.45 10.87
CA ALA A 288 2.00 10.38 12.06
C ALA A 288 1.26 9.77 13.24
N LEU A 289 1.94 8.90 14.00
CA LEU A 289 1.51 8.51 15.35
C LEU A 289 1.73 9.69 16.28
N ALA A 290 0.72 10.54 16.45
CA ALA A 290 0.85 11.81 17.15
C ALA A 290 -0.44 12.20 17.87
N ASN A 291 -0.35 13.19 18.75
CA ASN A 291 -1.50 13.82 19.40
C ASN A 291 -1.63 15.26 18.92
N GLY A 292 -2.85 15.69 18.58
CA GLY A 292 -3.15 17.07 18.22
C GLY A 292 -3.59 17.25 16.76
N ALA A 293 -3.70 18.51 16.35
CA ALA A 293 -4.16 18.87 15.01
C ALA A 293 -3.04 18.68 13.96
N PRO A 294 -3.38 18.33 12.69
CA PRO A 294 -2.39 18.13 11.62
C PRO A 294 -1.36 19.26 11.48
N GLU A 295 -1.80 20.52 11.60
CA GLU A 295 -0.94 21.70 11.42
C GLU A 295 0.16 21.78 12.49
N GLN A 296 -0.15 21.32 13.71
CA GLN A 296 0.80 21.29 14.82
C GLN A 296 1.76 20.09 14.68
N VAL A 297 1.20 18.93 14.34
CA VAL A 297 1.94 17.66 14.21
C VAL A 297 2.98 17.74 13.10
N PHE A 298 2.60 18.26 11.94
CA PHE A 298 3.47 18.33 10.77
C PHE A 298 4.33 19.61 10.70
N SER A 299 4.46 20.33 11.81
CA SER A 299 5.42 21.42 11.92
C SER A 299 6.87 20.89 11.92
N PRO A 300 7.83 21.57 11.27
CA PRO A 300 9.21 21.08 11.15
C PRO A 300 9.92 20.78 12.48
N SER A 301 9.52 21.43 13.58
CA SER A 301 10.08 21.18 14.92
C SER A 301 9.65 19.86 15.53
N ASN A 302 8.50 19.31 15.09
CA ASN A 302 7.89 18.09 15.65
C ASN A 302 8.19 16.85 14.82
N VAL A 303 8.50 17.04 13.53
CA VAL A 303 8.80 15.97 12.59
C VAL A 303 10.28 15.62 12.64
N LEU A 304 10.56 14.33 12.76
CA LEU A 304 11.91 13.79 12.69
C LEU A 304 12.24 13.38 11.25
N PRO A 305 13.52 13.42 10.84
CA PRO A 305 13.90 13.05 9.48
C PRO A 305 13.47 11.63 9.13
N GLY A 306 12.98 11.43 7.91
CA GLY A 306 12.57 10.14 7.36
C GLY A 306 11.19 9.65 7.82
N SER A 307 10.77 8.53 7.24
CA SER A 307 9.40 8.05 7.34
C SER A 307 9.31 6.54 7.20
N ALA A 308 8.19 5.99 7.65
CA ALA A 308 7.84 4.59 7.54
C ALA A 308 6.52 4.45 6.78
N PRO A 309 6.32 3.40 5.98
CA PRO A 309 5.04 3.18 5.34
C PRO A 309 3.99 2.78 6.38
N ALA A 310 2.78 3.32 6.23
CA ALA A 310 1.63 3.00 7.05
C ALA A 310 0.39 2.71 6.19
N VAL A 311 -0.55 1.93 6.73
CA VAL A 311 -1.88 1.74 6.14
C VAL A 311 -2.95 1.90 7.21
N VAL A 312 -4.12 2.37 6.78
CA VAL A 312 -5.27 2.65 7.66
C VAL A 312 -6.52 2.01 7.07
N PHE A 313 -7.26 1.27 7.89
CA PHE A 313 -8.54 0.67 7.51
C PHE A 313 -9.45 0.51 8.72
N ASP A 314 -10.76 0.42 8.50
CA ASP A 314 -11.70 0.05 9.57
C ASP A 314 -12.08 -1.42 9.52
N VAL A 315 -12.44 -1.95 10.68
CA VAL A 315 -12.98 -3.28 10.89
C VAL A 315 -14.17 -3.21 11.84
N ASP A 316 -15.28 -3.85 11.44
CA ASP A 316 -16.37 -4.16 12.37
C ASP A 316 -16.02 -5.46 13.09
N HIS A 317 -16.01 -5.44 14.42
CA HIS A 317 -15.58 -6.55 15.25
C HIS A 317 -16.70 -7.00 16.17
N ALA A 318 -17.00 -8.30 16.15
CA ALA A 318 -18.08 -8.92 16.93
C ALA A 318 -17.73 -9.16 18.41
N GLY A 319 -16.51 -8.79 18.84
CA GLY A 319 -15.98 -9.09 20.17
C GLY A 319 -15.14 -10.37 20.20
N GLY A 320 -14.32 -10.52 21.24
CA GLY A 320 -13.39 -11.63 21.37
C GLY A 320 -12.01 -11.24 20.86
N ASP A 321 -11.40 -12.07 20.01
CA ASP A 321 -10.09 -11.77 19.42
C ASP A 321 -10.25 -11.07 18.07
N LEU A 322 -9.70 -9.86 17.96
CA LEU A 322 -9.39 -9.25 16.68
C LEU A 322 -8.14 -9.94 16.12
N GLN A 323 -8.29 -10.60 14.97
CA GLN A 323 -7.24 -11.32 14.27
C GLN A 323 -6.91 -10.63 12.95
N LEU A 324 -5.65 -10.24 12.82
CA LEU A 324 -5.05 -9.80 11.57
C LEU A 324 -4.21 -10.94 11.00
N THR A 325 -4.39 -11.25 9.73
CA THR A 325 -3.59 -12.26 9.01
C THR A 325 -2.99 -11.63 7.75
N PHE A 326 -1.73 -11.95 7.49
CA PHE A 326 -0.92 -11.41 6.39
C PHE A 326 -0.45 -12.57 5.50
N PRO A 327 -1.18 -12.88 4.40
CA PRO A 327 -0.86 -14.01 3.55
C PRO A 327 0.57 -13.99 2.97
N GLN A 328 1.15 -12.80 2.78
CA GLN A 328 2.51 -12.63 2.26
C GLN A 328 3.54 -12.29 3.36
N THR A 329 3.18 -12.50 4.63
CA THR A 329 3.84 -11.94 5.81
C THR A 329 3.94 -10.40 5.79
N ALA A 330 4.18 -9.81 6.95
CA ALA A 330 4.32 -8.38 7.13
C ALA A 330 5.59 -8.03 7.91
N GLU A 331 6.05 -6.80 7.70
CA GLU A 331 6.94 -6.08 8.58
C GLU A 331 6.13 -5.01 9.32
N ILE A 332 6.05 -5.12 10.64
CA ILE A 332 5.27 -4.22 11.48
C ILE A 332 6.21 -3.63 12.53
N GLY A 333 6.24 -2.30 12.63
CA GLY A 333 6.89 -1.52 13.70
C GLY A 333 5.88 -1.06 14.74
N ALA A 334 4.68 -0.67 14.31
CA ALA A 334 3.61 -0.35 15.25
C ALA A 334 2.22 -0.74 14.73
N LEU A 335 1.33 -1.00 15.69
CA LEU A 335 -0.09 -1.21 15.46
C LEU A 335 -0.87 -0.34 16.44
N LEU A 336 -1.80 0.45 15.94
CA LEU A 336 -2.79 1.18 16.73
C LEU A 336 -4.19 0.68 16.34
N ILE A 337 -4.96 0.27 17.32
CA ILE A 337 -6.36 -0.12 17.18
C ILE A 337 -7.18 0.82 18.06
N GLU A 338 -8.01 1.65 17.45
CA GLU A 338 -8.77 2.69 18.15
C GLU A 338 -10.26 2.63 17.77
N PRO A 339 -11.19 3.01 18.65
CA PRO A 339 -12.60 3.09 18.30
C PRO A 339 -12.81 4.01 17.09
N ALA A 340 -13.56 3.54 16.09
CA ALA A 340 -13.85 4.33 14.90
C ALA A 340 -14.71 5.56 15.27
N GLY A 341 -14.45 6.69 14.60
CA GLY A 341 -15.18 7.95 14.81
C GLY A 341 -14.70 8.80 15.99
N GLN A 342 -13.67 8.38 16.71
CA GLN A 342 -13.02 9.20 17.75
C GLN A 342 -11.79 9.96 17.21
N THR A 343 -11.21 10.83 18.04
CA THR A 343 -9.94 11.49 17.70
C THR A 343 -8.85 10.43 17.57
N SER A 344 -8.25 10.37 16.39
CA SER A 344 -7.26 9.37 16.05
C SER A 344 -5.89 9.69 16.67
N GLY A 345 -5.21 8.65 17.17
CA GLY A 345 -3.79 8.71 17.49
C GLY A 345 -2.88 8.66 16.24
N PHE A 346 -3.46 8.47 15.06
CA PHE A 346 -2.78 8.55 13.77
C PHE A 346 -3.32 9.72 12.94
N VAL A 347 -2.62 10.83 13.04
CA VAL A 347 -2.96 12.08 12.36
C VAL A 347 -2.56 11.98 10.90
N LEU A 348 -3.49 12.35 10.01
CA LEU A 348 -3.29 12.39 8.57
C LEU A 348 -3.33 13.84 8.10
N ASP A 349 -2.53 14.18 7.09
CA ASP A 349 -2.77 15.41 6.35
C ASP A 349 -4.05 15.31 5.51
N SER A 350 -4.51 16.44 4.96
CA SER A 350 -5.78 16.48 4.21
C SER A 350 -5.81 15.56 2.99
N THR A 351 -4.67 15.35 2.33
CA THR A 351 -4.58 14.49 1.15
C THR A 351 -4.69 13.03 1.59
N ALA A 352 -3.88 12.60 2.55
CA ALA A 352 -3.95 11.24 3.08
C ALA A 352 -5.28 10.94 3.78
N GLN A 353 -5.90 11.92 4.44
CA GLN A 353 -7.22 11.75 5.07
C GLN A 353 -8.32 11.48 4.03
N SER A 354 -8.26 12.14 2.87
CA SER A 354 -9.26 11.98 1.81
C SER A 354 -9.12 10.66 1.04
N GLN A 355 -7.89 10.15 0.88
CA GLN A 355 -7.58 9.02 0.00
C GLN A 355 -7.15 7.74 0.73
N GLY A 356 -6.51 7.85 1.90
CA GLY A 356 -5.83 6.75 2.59
C GLY A 356 -6.73 5.67 3.18
N PRO A 357 -7.72 6.02 4.04
CA PRO A 357 -8.56 5.03 4.72
C PRO A 357 -9.51 4.25 3.81
N VAL A 358 -9.53 2.92 3.97
CA VAL A 358 -10.37 1.95 3.21
C VAL A 358 -11.88 2.13 3.42
N SER A 359 -12.28 2.68 4.55
CA SER A 359 -13.67 2.73 5.03
C SER A 359 -14.32 4.11 4.92
N ASN A 360 -13.68 5.03 4.19
CA ASN A 360 -14.30 6.32 3.92
C ASN A 360 -15.56 6.10 3.06
N ARG A 361 -16.60 6.88 3.30
CA ARG A 361 -17.82 7.00 2.49
C ARG A 361 -17.53 6.97 0.98
N SER A 362 -16.39 7.54 0.58
CA SER A 362 -15.87 7.50 -0.79
C SER A 362 -15.74 6.08 -1.38
N CYS A 363 -15.21 5.09 -0.64
CA CYS A 363 -15.06 3.71 -1.15
C CYS A 363 -16.44 3.09 -1.43
N LEU A 364 -17.36 3.15 -0.47
CA LEU A 364 -18.71 2.58 -0.62
C LEU A 364 -19.50 3.25 -1.76
N GLU A 365 -19.37 4.57 -1.91
CA GLU A 365 -19.98 5.29 -3.03
C GLU A 365 -19.42 4.83 -4.37
N GLN A 366 -18.11 4.58 -4.45
CA GLN A 366 -17.47 4.10 -5.67
C GLN A 366 -17.83 2.63 -5.98
N GLU A 367 -17.96 1.75 -4.97
CA GLU A 367 -18.46 0.38 -5.18
C GLU A 367 -19.89 0.39 -5.73
N ALA A 368 -20.78 1.21 -5.14
CA ALA A 368 -22.15 1.35 -5.62
C ALA A 368 -22.22 1.87 -7.07
N ARG A 369 -21.29 2.73 -7.49
CA ARG A 369 -21.18 3.17 -8.90
C ARG A 369 -20.80 2.01 -9.83
N ILE A 370 -19.89 1.13 -9.40
CA ILE A 370 -19.50 -0.06 -10.18
C ILE A 370 -20.67 -1.04 -10.27
N ASP A 371 -21.35 -1.31 -9.16
CA ASP A 371 -22.49 -2.23 -9.13
C ASP A 371 -23.65 -1.72 -10.00
N ARG A 372 -23.94 -0.41 -9.96
CA ARG A 372 -24.93 0.21 -10.85
C ARG A 372 -24.52 0.07 -12.32
N ALA A 373 -23.26 0.38 -12.64
CA ALA A 373 -22.77 0.26 -14.00
C ALA A 373 -22.86 -1.18 -14.52
N LEU A 374 -22.55 -2.18 -13.68
CA LEU A 374 -22.71 -3.60 -14.01
C LEU A 374 -24.18 -3.98 -14.26
N ALA A 375 -25.11 -3.49 -13.43
CA ALA A 375 -26.53 -3.76 -13.55
C ALA A 375 -27.17 -3.11 -14.80
N GLU A 376 -26.63 -1.98 -15.26
CA GLU A 376 -27.08 -1.27 -16.47
C GLU A 376 -26.58 -1.93 -17.78
N LEU A 377 -25.60 -2.84 -17.73
CA LEU A 377 -25.12 -3.53 -18.93
C LEU A 377 -26.22 -4.47 -19.47
N PRO A 378 -26.46 -4.47 -20.80
CA PRO A 378 -27.32 -5.46 -21.44
C PRO A 378 -26.89 -6.87 -21.06
N GLN A 379 -27.70 -7.54 -20.24
CA GLN A 379 -27.51 -8.96 -19.96
C GLN A 379 -27.96 -9.74 -21.18
N ASP A 380 -27.20 -10.77 -21.55
CA ASP A 380 -27.60 -11.71 -22.60
C ASP A 380 -28.87 -12.42 -22.10
N GLN A 381 -30.03 -11.85 -22.37
CA GLN A 381 -31.29 -12.53 -22.10
C GLN A 381 -31.22 -13.82 -22.92
N PRO A 382 -31.35 -15.00 -22.30
CA PRO A 382 -31.40 -16.23 -23.05
C PRO A 382 -32.46 -16.03 -24.14
N PRO A 383 -32.16 -16.36 -25.41
CA PRO A 383 -33.06 -16.09 -26.51
C PRO A 383 -34.45 -16.57 -26.08
N GLY A 384 -35.37 -15.62 -25.91
CA GLY A 384 -36.67 -15.89 -25.34
C GLY A 384 -37.26 -17.11 -26.05
N PRO A 385 -37.98 -18.00 -25.32
CA PRO A 385 -38.46 -19.25 -25.88
C PRO A 385 -39.05 -18.95 -27.26
N ARG A 386 -38.42 -19.50 -28.31
CA ARG A 386 -38.84 -19.25 -29.69
C ARG A 386 -40.33 -19.57 -29.71
N ARG A 387 -41.17 -18.52 -29.78
CA ARG A 387 -42.61 -18.72 -29.97
C ARG A 387 -42.71 -19.44 -31.30
N ASN A 388 -42.94 -20.75 -31.24
CA ASN A 388 -43.22 -21.54 -32.40
C ASN A 388 -44.48 -20.90 -33.02
N PRO A 389 -44.44 -20.34 -34.24
CA PRO A 389 -45.60 -19.65 -34.83
C PRO A 389 -46.82 -20.56 -35.06
N GLN A 390 -46.74 -21.85 -34.70
CA GLN A 390 -47.71 -22.89 -35.02
C GLN A 390 -48.53 -23.41 -33.84
N THR A 391 -48.26 -23.00 -32.59
CA THR A 391 -49.22 -23.26 -31.51
C THR A 391 -50.24 -22.13 -31.48
N GLN A 392 -51.26 -22.25 -32.36
CA GLN A 392 -52.53 -21.57 -32.13
C GLN A 392 -52.99 -21.94 -30.69
N PRO A 393 -53.42 -20.97 -29.88
CA PRO A 393 -54.01 -21.27 -28.59
C PRO A 393 -55.21 -22.17 -28.82
N GLU A 394 -55.15 -23.38 -28.27
CA GLU A 394 -56.27 -24.31 -28.25
C GLU A 394 -57.48 -23.57 -27.65
N PRO A 395 -58.64 -23.55 -28.32
CA PRO A 395 -59.78 -22.79 -27.84
C PRO A 395 -60.17 -23.28 -26.44
N PRO A 396 -60.57 -22.39 -25.52
CA PRO A 396 -60.93 -22.79 -24.18
C PRO A 396 -62.07 -23.81 -24.25
N CYS A 397 -61.84 -24.98 -23.66
CA CYS A 397 -62.85 -26.04 -23.52
C CYS A 397 -64.14 -25.45 -22.90
N ARG A 398 -65.14 -25.16 -23.74
CA ARG A 398 -66.51 -24.93 -23.31
C ARG A 398 -67.17 -26.29 -23.09
N GLY A 399 -66.80 -26.95 -22.00
CA GLY A 399 -67.38 -28.22 -21.57
C GLY A 399 -67.75 -28.13 -20.10
N ILE A 400 -69.04 -28.25 -19.81
CA ILE A 400 -69.63 -28.26 -18.47
C ILE A 400 -68.92 -29.34 -17.63
N CYS A 401 -68.19 -28.93 -16.59
CA CYS A 401 -67.64 -29.85 -15.60
C CYS A 401 -68.79 -30.50 -14.84
N GLN A 402 -69.08 -31.78 -15.10
CA GLN A 402 -69.88 -32.59 -14.20
C GLN A 402 -69.06 -32.94 -12.95
N PRO A 403 -69.61 -32.79 -11.73
CA PRO A 403 -68.93 -33.23 -10.53
C PRO A 403 -68.94 -34.76 -10.44
N LEU A 404 -67.76 -35.37 -10.37
CA LEU A 404 -67.60 -36.79 -10.01
C LEU A 404 -68.09 -37.00 -8.58
N SER A 405 -69.18 -37.76 -8.43
CA SER A 405 -69.69 -38.25 -7.16
C SER A 405 -68.71 -39.21 -6.51
N ARG A 406 -68.43 -39.00 -5.21
CA ARG A 406 -67.68 -39.92 -4.36
C ARG A 406 -68.40 -41.26 -4.23
N SER A 407 -67.64 -42.34 -4.30
CA SER A 407 -67.94 -43.65 -3.69
C SER A 407 -66.68 -44.15 -3.01
#